data_AF-A0A4U8Z4B2-F1
#
_entry.id   AF-A0A4U8Z4B2-F1
#
_cell.length_a   1.000
_cell.length_b   1.000
_cell.length_c   1.000
_cell.angle_alpha   90.00
_cell.angle_beta   90.00
_cell.angle_gamma   90.00
#
_symmetry.space_group_name_H-M   'P 1'
#
loop_
_entity.id
_entity.type
_entity.pdbx_description
1 polymer ?
#
loop_
_entity_poly.entity_id
_entity_poly.type
_entity_poly.pdbx_seq_one_letter_code
_entity_poly.pdbx_strand_id
1 'polypeptide(L)' 'MLHELKARRKEIETLVQSSEKALVEARNSAALGGHSRAVLLHLERKVHAGKKDLARLDSQLAIGAASMDARE' A
#
# COMPACT_ATOMS: atom_id res chain seq x y z
N MET A 1 9.49 8.70 -16.12
CA MET A 1 9.80 8.71 -14.68
C MET A 1 8.64 9.15 -13.79
N LEU A 2 8.21 10.42 -13.75
CA LEU A 2 7.16 10.86 -12.81
C LEU A 2 5.80 10.17 -13.06
N HIS A 3 5.40 10.01 -14.33
CA HIS A 3 4.17 9.30 -14.71
C HIS A 3 4.20 7.81 -14.32
N GLU A 4 5.35 7.15 -14.46
CA GLU A 4 5.53 5.74 -14.05
C GLU A 4 5.46 5.59 -12.53
N LEU A 5 6.05 6.53 -11.78
CA LEU A 5 5.94 6.56 -10.32
C LEU A 5 4.49 6.76 -9.86
N LYS A 6 3.71 7.64 -10.52
CA LYS A 6 2.28 7.83 -10.24
C LYS A 6 1.46 6.57 -10.56
N ALA A 7 1.73 5.92 -11.69
CA ALA A 7 1.06 4.67 -12.06
C ALA A 7 1.34 3.56 -11.02
N ARG A 8 2.61 3.38 -10.66
CA ARG A 8 3.03 2.39 -9.66
C ARG A 8 2.45 2.68 -8.26
N ARG A 9 2.35 3.95 -7.88
CA ARG A 9 1.66 4.36 -6.64
C ARG A 9 0.21 3.90 -6.63
N LYS A 10 -0.53 4.12 -7.73
CA LYS A 10 -1.95 3.73 -7.86
C LYS A 10 -2.16 2.22 -7.81
N GLU A 11 -1.25 1.45 -8.42
CA GLU A 11 -1.26 0.00 -8.36
C GLU A 11 -1.10 -0.50 -6.92
N ILE A 12 -0.10 0.01 -6.20
CA ILE A 12 0.17 -0.37 -4.81
C ILE A 12 -0.98 0.07 -3.89
N GLU A 13 -1.55 1.25 -4.12
CA GLU A 13 -2.72 1.74 -3.38
C GLU A 13 -3.91 0.78 -3.52
N THR A 14 -4.16 0.29 -4.74
CA THR A 14 -5.21 -0.71 -5.01
C THR A 14 -4.94 -2.03 -4.27
N LEU A 15 -3.68 -2.48 -4.22
CA LEU A 15 -3.27 -3.69 -3.50
C LEU A 15 -3.37 -3.55 -1.97
N VAL A 16 -3.06 -2.36 -1.44
CA VAL A 16 -3.22 -2.07 0.00
C VAL A 16 -4.70 -2.09 0.36
N GLN A 17 -5.55 -1.42 -0.42
CA GLN A 17 -7.00 -1.38 -0.17
C GLN A 17 -7.63 -2.78 -0.23
N SER A 18 -7.23 -3.63 -1.18
CA SER A 18 -7.74 -5.00 -1.24
C SER A 18 -7.27 -5.85 -0.05
N SER A 19 -6.01 -5.68 0.38
CA SER A 19 -5.47 -6.36 1.55
C SER A 19 -6.12 -5.90 2.86
N GLU A 20 -6.46 -4.61 2.99
CA GLU A 20 -7.21 -4.08 4.13
C GLU A 20 -8.63 -4.63 4.19
N LYS A 21 -9.32 -4.71 3.05
CA LYS A 21 -10.65 -5.37 2.97
C LYS A 21 -10.58 -6.82 3.41
N ALA A 22 -9.61 -7.57 2.88
CA ALA A 22 -9.40 -8.97 3.27
C ALA A 22 -9.07 -9.12 4.77
N LEU A 23 -8.32 -8.18 5.36
CA LEU A 23 -8.04 -8.18 6.80
C LEU A 23 -9.31 -7.97 7.64
N VAL A 24 -10.17 -7.04 7.22
CA VAL A 24 -11.45 -6.78 7.89
C VAL A 24 -12.38 -7.99 7.76
N GLU A 25 -12.51 -8.55 6.56
CA GLU A 25 -13.31 -9.75 6.32
C GLU A 25 -12.80 -10.95 7.12
N ALA A 26 -11.48 -11.17 7.14
CA ALA A 26 -10.88 -12.22 7.94
C ALA A 26 -11.23 -12.02 9.41
N ARG A 27 -11.01 -10.84 10.00
CA ARG A 27 -11.34 -10.57 11.42
C ARG A 27 -12.81 -10.81 11.76
N ASN A 28 -13.72 -10.52 10.84
CA ASN A 28 -15.16 -10.60 11.06
C ASN A 28 -15.78 -11.96 10.70
N SER A 29 -15.04 -12.88 10.08
CA SER A 29 -15.55 -14.17 9.64
C SER A 29 -14.72 -15.32 10.18
N ALA A 30 -15.33 -16.13 11.06
CA ALA A 30 -14.71 -17.37 11.55
C ALA A 30 -14.36 -18.33 10.40
N ALA A 31 -15.16 -18.34 9.32
CA ALA A 31 -14.96 -19.18 8.13
C ALA A 31 -13.75 -18.75 7.27
N LEU A 32 -13.33 -17.48 7.34
CA LEU A 32 -12.16 -16.94 6.63
C LEU A 32 -10.90 -16.91 7.50
N GLY A 33 -10.95 -17.56 8.67
CA GLY A 33 -9.82 -17.60 9.59
C GLY A 33 -9.76 -16.39 10.52
N GLY A 34 -10.89 -15.79 10.92
CA GLY A 34 -10.95 -14.71 11.91
C GLY A 34 -10.38 -15.03 13.29
N HIS A 35 -10.09 -16.30 13.55
CA HIS A 35 -9.35 -16.75 14.74
C HIS A 35 -7.96 -17.29 14.40
N SER A 36 -7.60 -17.38 13.13
CA SER A 36 -6.26 -17.79 12.68
C SER A 36 -5.31 -16.61 12.74
N ARG A 37 -4.55 -16.56 13.85
CA ARG A 37 -3.49 -15.56 14.06
C ARG A 37 -2.49 -15.49 12.91
N ALA A 38 -2.23 -16.60 12.23
CA ALA A 38 -1.31 -16.65 11.09
C ALA A 38 -1.85 -15.90 9.86
N VAL A 39 -3.14 -16.05 9.57
CA VAL A 39 -3.81 -15.36 8.44
C VAL A 39 -3.86 -13.86 8.70
N LEU A 40 -4.27 -13.46 9.91
CA LEU A 40 -4.31 -12.05 10.30
C LEU A 40 -2.93 -11.40 10.23
N LEU A 41 -1.91 -12.06 10.79
CA LEU A 41 -0.53 -11.56 10.75
C LEU A 41 0.01 -11.44 9.32
N HIS A 42 -0.32 -12.38 8.44
CA HIS A 42 0.08 -12.32 7.03
C HIS A 42 -0.54 -11.10 6.32
N LEU A 43 -1.84 -10.87 6.53
CA LEU A 43 -2.54 -9.73 5.94
C LEU A 43 -2.05 -8.40 6.51
N GLU A 44 -1.82 -8.31 7.82
CA GLU A 44 -1.22 -7.13 8.47
C GLU A 44 0.17 -6.81 7.92
N ARG A 45 1.02 -7.82 7.72
CA ARG A 45 2.34 -7.65 7.10
C ARG A 45 2.24 -7.15 5.66
N LYS A 46 1.30 -7.68 4.86
CA LYS A 46 1.04 -7.21 3.50
C LYS A 46 0.62 -5.75 3.46
N VAL A 47 -0.34 -5.35 4.30
CA VAL A 47 -0.79 -3.96 4.42
C VAL A 47 0.37 -3.05 4.84
N HIS A 48 1.15 -3.45 5.84
CA HIS A 48 2.28 -2.66 6.32
C HIS A 48 3.37 -2.48 5.25
N ALA A 49 3.72 -3.55 4.53
CA ALA A 49 4.69 -3.49 3.43
C ALA A 49 4.20 -2.55 2.31
N GLY A 50 2.94 -2.68 1.89
CA GLY A 50 2.38 -1.80 0.86
C GLY A 50 2.33 -0.32 1.28
N LYS A 51 1.99 -0.03 2.55
CA LYS A 51 2.05 1.34 3.09
C LYS A 51 3.47 1.91 3.10
N LYS A 52 4.48 1.09 3.41
CA LYS A 52 5.88 1.50 3.34
C LYS A 52 6.30 1.83 1.91
N ASP A 53 5.87 1.02 0.94
CA ASP A 53 6.16 1.27 -0.47
C ASP A 53 5.47 2.54 -0.99
N LEU A 54 4.22 2.80 -0.56
CA LEU A 54 3.53 4.06 -0.85
C LEU A 54 4.29 5.27 -0.30
N ALA A 55 4.70 5.24 0.97
CA ALA A 55 5.46 6.33 1.58
C ALA A 55 6.79 6.60 0.84
N ARG A 56 7.45 5.54 0.35
CA ARG A 56 8.66 5.66 -0.47
C ARG A 56 8.36 6.32 -1.82
N LEU A 57 7.29 5.91 -2.49
CA LEU A 57 6.89 6.49 -3.77
C LEU A 57 6.45 7.94 -3.63
N ASP A 58 5.72 8.28 -2.56
CA ASP A 58 5.30 9.65 -2.25
C ASP A 58 6.53 10.55 -2.03
N SER A 59 7.56 10.05 -1.34
CA SER A 59 8.83 10.76 -1.18
C SER A 59 9.55 10.99 -2.53
N GLN A 60 9.58 9.98 -3.40
CA GLN A 60 10.18 10.10 -4.73
C GLN A 60 9.42 11.07 -5.64
N LEU A 61 8.10 11.06 -5.56
CA LEU A 61 7.24 11.99 -6.29
C LEU A 61 7.43 13.43 -5.80
N ALA A 62 7.55 13.64 -4.49
CA ALA A 62 7.83 14.95 -3.91
C ALA A 62 9.20 15.51 -4.34
N ILE A 63 10.24 14.68 -4.31
CA ILE A 63 11.59 15.06 -4.80
C ILE A 63 11.55 15.38 -6.29
N GLY A 64 10.87 14.54 -7.09
CA GLY A 64 10.71 14.74 -8.52
C GLY A 64 10.01 16.06 -8.85
N ALA A 65 8.94 16.40 -8.13
CA ALA A 65 8.22 17.66 -8.30
C ALA A 65 9.09 18.88 -7.93
N ALA A 66 9.74 18.86 -6.76
CA ALA A 66 10.61 19.95 -6.32
C ALA A 66 11.79 20.21 -7.28
N SER A 67 12.31 19.17 -7.94
CA SER A 67 13.37 19.30 -8.94
C SER A 67 12.92 19.93 -10.26
N MET A 68 11.62 19.89 -10.57
CA MET A 68 11.05 20.58 -11.73
C MET A 68 10.80 22.06 -11.41
N ASP A 69 10.27 22.36 -10.23
CA ASP A 69 10.02 23.74 -9.79
C ASP A 69 11.33 24.56 -9.66
N ALA A 70 12.45 23.92 -9.31
CA ALA A 70 13.75 24.58 -9.21
C ALA A 70 14.42 24.88 -10.57
N ARG A 71 13.80 24.49 -11.69
CA ARG A 71 14.33 24.66 -13.06
C ARG A 71 13.56 25.70 -13.88
N GLU A 72 12.50 26.29 -13.31
CA GLU A 72 11.76 27.44 -13.87
C GLU A 72 12.25 28.76 -13.25
#